data_AF-A0A093ZZY4-F1
#
_entry.id   AF-A0A093ZZY4-F1
#
_cell.length_a   1.000
_cell.length_b   1.000
_cell.length_c   1.000
_cell.angle_alpha   90.00
_cell.angle_beta   90.00
_cell.angle_gamma   90.00
#
_symmetry.space_group_name_H-M   'P 1'
#
loop_
_entity.id
_entity.type
_entity.pdbx_description
1 polymer ?
#
loop_
_entity_poly.entity_id
_entity_poly.type
_entity_poly.pdbx_seq_one_letter_code
_entity_poly.pdbx_strand_id
1 'polypeptide(L)'
;MRFYQPLCGALLIGAAQAQQVAWGQCGGTGWTGLTTCVSGYHCVYSNEWYSQCLPGSDSGTTTAATGTTTTAAGTTTTAATNPSATGWKWLGVDESGAEFGQGSLPGVYGTDFIFASTDVLGSLMNEGYNIFRLPFLMERMAPNGVGGAFSAAYLANYTVAVNYITQKGGYAIIDPHNFGRYNGAIITDTTAFGTFFTNLATAYKSNANV
;
A
#
# COMPACT_ATOMS: atom_id res chain seq x y z
N MET A 1 48.83 45.76 -33.96
CA MET A 1 47.55 45.00 -33.90
C MET A 1 47.80 43.69 -33.18
N ARG A 2 47.32 43.55 -31.94
CA ARG A 2 47.08 42.27 -31.23
C ARG A 2 46.32 42.61 -29.95
N PHE A 3 45.00 42.49 -30.02
CA PHE A 3 44.09 42.68 -28.90
C PHE A 3 44.05 41.38 -28.07
N TYR A 4 44.27 41.50 -26.76
CA TYR A 4 43.97 40.48 -25.77
C TYR A 4 42.46 40.52 -25.46
N GLN A 5 41.79 39.36 -25.46
CA GLN A 5 40.41 39.21 -25.00
C GLN A 5 40.36 38.18 -23.87
N PRO A 6 39.62 38.44 -22.77
CA PRO A 6 39.54 37.52 -21.63
C PRO A 6 38.45 36.46 -21.87
N LEU A 7 38.77 35.19 -21.56
CA LEU A 7 37.81 34.10 -21.48
C LEU A 7 36.93 34.29 -20.23
N CYS A 8 35.67 34.68 -20.43
CA CYS A 8 34.64 34.68 -19.41
C CYS A 8 34.02 33.27 -19.37
N GLY A 9 34.33 32.49 -18.33
CA GLY A 9 33.72 31.18 -18.10
C GLY A 9 32.32 31.34 -17.53
N ALA A 10 31.30 30.97 -18.31
CA ALA A 10 29.92 30.85 -17.83
C ALA A 10 29.78 29.52 -17.06
N LEU A 11 29.54 29.61 -15.75
CA LEU A 11 29.17 28.48 -14.90
C LEU A 11 27.67 28.20 -15.10
N LEU A 12 27.33 27.08 -15.72
CA LEU A 12 25.94 26.62 -15.83
C LEU A 12 25.52 26.02 -14.48
N ILE A 13 24.67 26.74 -13.74
CA ILE A 13 23.99 26.20 -12.55
C ILE A 13 22.85 25.31 -13.06
N GLY A 14 23.03 23.99 -12.97
CA GLY A 14 21.97 23.03 -13.28
C GLY A 14 20.84 23.12 -12.26
N ALA A 15 19.61 23.36 -12.71
CA ALA A 15 18.42 23.23 -11.88
C ALA A 15 18.19 21.74 -11.57
N ALA A 16 18.33 21.36 -10.30
CA ALA A 16 17.94 20.02 -9.85
C ALA A 16 16.42 19.90 -9.97
N GLN A 17 15.92 19.02 -10.85
CA GLN A 17 14.51 18.68 -10.87
C GLN A 17 14.21 17.83 -9.64
N ALA A 18 13.36 18.34 -8.74
CA ALA A 18 12.91 17.57 -7.60
C ALA A 18 12.03 16.42 -8.11
N GLN A 19 12.46 15.18 -7.85
CA GLN A 19 11.72 13.97 -8.21
C GLN A 19 10.98 13.44 -6.97
N GLN A 20 9.77 12.95 -7.20
CA GLN A 20 8.90 12.37 -6.21
C GLN A 20 9.41 10.98 -5.81
N VAL A 21 9.37 10.69 -4.51
CA VAL A 21 9.96 9.45 -3.97
C VAL A 21 9.22 8.22 -4.51
N ALA A 22 9.91 7.08 -4.52
CA ALA A 22 9.29 5.79 -4.78
C ALA A 22 8.03 5.63 -3.92
N TRP A 23 6.90 5.22 -4.52
CA TRP A 23 5.60 5.07 -3.87
C TRP A 23 4.94 6.37 -3.38
N GLY A 24 5.50 7.54 -3.68
CA GLY A 24 4.90 8.84 -3.40
C GLY A 24 3.74 9.19 -4.35
N GLN A 25 2.84 10.07 -3.91
CA GLN A 25 1.81 10.64 -4.78
C GLN A 25 2.46 11.52 -5.85
N CYS A 26 2.07 11.33 -7.10
CA CYS A 26 2.62 12.04 -8.26
C CYS A 26 1.55 12.69 -9.14
N GLY A 27 0.28 12.60 -8.75
CA GLY A 27 -0.84 13.19 -9.48
C GLY A 27 -2.16 13.05 -8.74
N GLY A 28 -3.22 13.62 -9.33
CA GLY A 28 -4.56 13.68 -8.76
C GLY A 28 -5.11 15.10 -8.66
N THR A 29 -6.43 15.24 -8.65
CA THR A 29 -7.14 16.51 -8.50
C THR A 29 -6.74 17.18 -7.19
N GLY A 30 -6.22 18.41 -7.28
CA GLY A 30 -5.72 19.19 -6.14
C GLY A 30 -4.28 18.90 -5.72
N TRP A 31 -3.58 17.95 -6.36
CA TRP A 31 -2.16 17.69 -6.08
C TRP A 31 -1.27 18.84 -6.57
N THR A 32 -0.48 19.41 -5.66
CA THR A 32 0.49 20.50 -5.95
C THR A 32 1.94 20.08 -5.78
N GLY A 33 2.17 18.80 -5.46
CA GLY A 33 3.51 18.24 -5.26
C GLY A 33 4.20 17.83 -6.55
N LEU A 34 5.32 17.12 -6.40
CA LEU A 34 6.12 16.65 -7.54
C LEU A 34 5.33 15.63 -8.34
N THR A 35 5.43 15.70 -9.67
CA THR A 35 4.72 14.79 -10.59
C THR A 35 5.64 13.81 -11.31
N THR A 36 6.95 14.07 -11.25
CA THR A 36 7.97 13.22 -11.87
C THR A 36 8.55 12.30 -10.81
N CYS A 37 8.46 10.98 -11.04
CA CYS A 37 8.99 9.99 -10.11
C CYS A 37 10.51 9.85 -10.20
N VAL A 38 11.14 9.32 -9.14
CA VAL A 38 12.55 8.90 -9.17
C VAL A 38 12.81 7.87 -10.28
N SER A 39 14.06 7.79 -10.74
CA SER A 39 14.45 6.86 -11.81
C SER A 39 13.99 5.43 -11.54
N GLY A 40 13.39 4.77 -12.54
CA GLY A 40 12.83 3.42 -12.43
C GLY A 40 11.38 3.37 -11.96
N TYR A 41 10.78 4.52 -11.67
CA TYR A 41 9.37 4.66 -11.28
C TYR A 41 8.63 5.57 -12.27
N HIS A 42 7.36 5.27 -12.49
CA HIS A 42 6.48 6.05 -13.36
C HIS A 42 5.21 6.41 -12.61
N CYS A 43 4.64 7.57 -12.93
CA CYS A 43 3.43 8.04 -12.28
C CYS A 43 2.22 7.29 -12.84
N VAL A 44 1.68 6.37 -12.07
CA VAL A 44 0.54 5.54 -12.46
C VAL A 44 -0.74 6.15 -11.94
N TYR A 45 -1.67 6.43 -12.86
CA TYR A 45 -3.03 6.87 -12.52
C TYR A 45 -3.76 5.77 -11.76
N SER A 46 -4.31 6.10 -10.58
CA SER A 46 -5.16 5.21 -9.80
C SER A 46 -6.61 5.66 -9.86
N ASN A 47 -6.86 6.94 -9.56
CA ASN A 47 -8.17 7.57 -9.68
C ASN A 47 -8.03 9.10 -9.86
N GLU A 48 -9.16 9.79 -9.98
CA GLU A 48 -9.20 11.24 -10.23
C GLU A 48 -8.38 12.04 -9.21
N TRP A 49 -8.37 11.62 -7.94
CA TRP A 49 -7.73 12.36 -6.84
C TRP A 49 -6.32 11.86 -6.55
N TYR A 50 -5.86 10.77 -7.18
CA TYR A 50 -4.61 10.12 -6.81
C TYR A 50 -3.91 9.38 -7.96
N SER A 51 -2.61 9.63 -8.10
CA SER A 51 -1.68 8.86 -8.93
C SER A 51 -0.41 8.60 -8.13
N GLN A 52 0.22 7.43 -8.27
CA GLN A 52 1.37 7.01 -7.46
C GLN A 52 2.59 6.64 -8.29
N CYS A 53 3.78 6.94 -7.78
CA CYS A 53 5.04 6.47 -8.34
C CYS A 53 5.20 4.97 -8.10
N LEU A 54 4.97 4.16 -9.13
CA LEU A 54 5.12 2.71 -9.08
C LEU A 54 6.31 2.24 -9.92
N PRO A 55 6.99 1.14 -9.53
CA PRO A 55 8.10 0.61 -10.30
C PRO A 55 7.61 -0.04 -11.60
N GLY A 56 8.28 0.27 -12.71
CA GLY A 56 8.06 -0.42 -13.98
C GLY A 56 8.65 0.34 -15.17
N SER A 57 8.86 -0.39 -16.25
CA SER A 57 9.52 0.08 -17.46
C SER A 57 8.56 0.87 -18.34
N ASP A 58 9.02 2.01 -18.86
CA ASP A 58 8.26 2.89 -19.74
C ASP A 58 7.49 2.14 -20.85
N SER A 59 6.19 2.39 -20.94
CA SER A 59 5.41 2.28 -22.17
C SER A 59 4.15 3.15 -22.01
N GLY A 60 4.22 4.36 -22.57
CA GLY A 60 3.09 5.28 -22.61
C GLY A 60 1.99 4.82 -23.56
N THR A 61 0.79 5.37 -23.39
CA THR A 61 0.04 6.11 -24.42
C THR A 61 -1.15 6.81 -23.76
N THR A 62 -1.27 8.10 -24.05
CA THR A 62 -2.38 8.99 -23.73
C THR A 62 -3.67 8.58 -24.43
N THR A 63 -4.80 8.58 -23.72
CA THR A 63 -6.10 8.88 -24.33
C THR A 63 -6.97 9.59 -23.29
N ALA A 64 -7.23 10.87 -23.55
CA ALA A 64 -8.18 11.67 -22.80
C ALA A 64 -9.60 11.18 -23.09
N ALA A 65 -10.38 10.91 -22.03
CA ALA A 65 -11.82 10.68 -22.15
C ALA A 65 -12.58 11.81 -21.45
N THR A 66 -13.44 12.42 -22.25
CA THR A 66 -14.33 13.56 -22.01
C THR A 66 -15.23 13.40 -20.80
N GLY A 67 -15.30 14.47 -19.99
CA GLY A 67 -16.13 14.54 -18.78
C GLY A 67 -17.63 14.47 -19.06
N THR A 68 -18.33 13.75 -18.20
CA THR A 68 -19.79 13.83 -18.06
C THR A 68 -20.09 14.35 -16.65
N THR A 69 -20.66 15.54 -16.59
CA THR A 69 -21.06 16.20 -15.34
C THR A 69 -22.33 15.54 -14.79
N THR A 70 -22.22 14.82 -13.68
CA THR A 70 -23.37 14.41 -12.87
C THR A 70 -23.35 15.14 -11.54
N THR A 71 -24.37 15.95 -11.31
CA THR A 71 -24.65 16.67 -10.06
C THR A 71 -24.81 15.68 -8.90
N ALA A 72 -23.85 15.67 -7.97
CA ALA A 72 -23.97 14.89 -6.74
C ALA A 72 -24.95 15.58 -5.77
N ALA A 73 -25.97 14.83 -5.35
CA ALA A 73 -26.86 15.21 -4.26
C ALA A 73 -26.07 15.28 -2.95
N GLY A 74 -26.30 16.33 -2.16
CA GLY A 74 -25.63 16.55 -0.89
C GLY A 74 -26.04 15.49 0.14
N THR A 75 -25.11 14.61 0.49
CA THR A 75 -25.23 13.72 1.65
C THR A 75 -24.84 14.51 2.90
N THR A 76 -25.77 14.67 3.84
CA THR A 76 -25.48 15.16 5.19
C THR A 76 -24.55 14.18 5.90
N THR A 77 -23.28 14.55 6.05
CA THR A 77 -22.30 13.85 6.89
C THR A 77 -22.66 14.06 8.36
N THR A 78 -23.26 13.03 8.98
CA THR A 78 -23.30 12.93 10.44
C THR A 78 -21.86 12.80 10.93
N ALA A 79 -21.47 13.62 11.91
CA ALA A 79 -20.12 13.57 12.48
C ALA A 79 -19.81 12.15 13.00
N ALA A 80 -18.68 11.60 12.57
CA ALA A 80 -18.17 10.31 13.01
C ALA A 80 -18.04 10.27 14.54
N THR A 81 -18.84 9.43 15.20
CA THR A 81 -18.65 9.11 16.61
C THR A 81 -17.76 7.89 16.70
N ASN A 82 -16.64 8.01 17.43
CA ASN A 82 -15.78 6.86 17.75
C ASN A 82 -16.62 5.67 18.24
N PRO A 83 -16.35 4.41 17.84
CA PRO A 83 -17.07 3.21 18.25
C PRO A 83 -17.14 3.06 19.77
N SER A 84 -16.11 3.53 20.46
CA SER A 84 -16.09 3.64 21.92
C SER A 84 -17.27 4.45 22.49
N ALA A 85 -17.81 5.41 21.74
CA ALA A 85 -19.00 6.19 22.12
C ALA A 85 -20.31 5.42 21.94
N THR A 86 -20.30 4.33 21.17
CA THR A 86 -21.45 3.43 20.96
C THR A 86 -21.41 2.17 21.85
N GLY A 87 -20.41 2.05 22.72
CA GLY A 87 -20.24 0.93 23.65
C GLY A 87 -19.49 -0.28 23.08
N TRP A 88 -19.15 -0.28 21.78
CA TRP A 88 -18.34 -1.32 21.17
C TRP A 88 -16.85 -1.02 21.35
N LYS A 89 -16.09 -2.00 21.83
CA LYS A 89 -14.62 -1.88 21.94
C LYS A 89 -13.98 -1.72 20.56
N TRP A 90 -14.46 -2.51 19.59
CA TRP A 90 -13.96 -2.54 18.23
C TRP A 90 -15.11 -2.55 17.23
N LEU A 91 -15.04 -1.69 16.23
CA LEU A 91 -15.90 -1.69 15.05
C LEU A 91 -15.04 -1.34 13.85
N GLY A 92 -15.15 -2.15 12.80
CA GLY A 92 -14.15 -2.18 11.75
C GLY A 92 -14.60 -2.85 10.47
N VAL A 93 -13.64 -3.00 9.57
CA VAL A 93 -13.83 -3.62 8.26
C VAL A 93 -12.68 -4.55 7.92
N ASP A 94 -12.91 -5.47 6.98
CA ASP A 94 -11.86 -6.22 6.31
C ASP A 94 -11.30 -5.40 5.15
N GLU A 95 -9.98 -5.35 5.02
CA GLU A 95 -9.26 -4.70 3.91
C GLU A 95 -8.58 -5.78 3.07
N SER A 96 -9.41 -6.42 2.26
CA SER A 96 -9.01 -7.42 1.27
C SER A 96 -8.10 -6.86 0.18
N GLY A 97 -7.40 -7.76 -0.49
CA GLY A 97 -6.61 -7.52 -1.68
C GLY A 97 -5.38 -8.43 -1.73
N ALA A 98 -4.67 -8.58 -0.60
CA ALA A 98 -3.40 -9.30 -0.58
C ALA A 98 -3.59 -10.83 -0.68
N GLU A 99 -4.82 -11.29 -0.42
CA GLU A 99 -5.28 -12.65 -0.61
C GLU A 99 -5.82 -12.96 -2.02
N PHE A 100 -6.03 -11.95 -2.88
CA PHE A 100 -6.64 -12.14 -4.21
C PHE A 100 -5.79 -13.02 -5.12
N GLY A 101 -6.39 -13.57 -6.19
CA GLY A 101 -5.65 -14.34 -7.19
C GLY A 101 -5.03 -15.63 -6.62
N GLN A 102 -5.79 -16.39 -5.81
CA GLN A 102 -5.31 -17.60 -5.12
C GLN A 102 -4.79 -18.71 -6.05
N GLY A 103 -5.16 -18.69 -7.34
CA GLY A 103 -4.64 -19.60 -8.36
C GLY A 103 -3.27 -19.20 -8.94
N SER A 104 -2.81 -17.98 -8.67
CA SER A 104 -1.54 -17.42 -9.15
C SER A 104 -0.57 -17.25 -7.98
N LEU A 105 0.31 -18.24 -7.79
CA LEU A 105 1.30 -18.26 -6.71
C LEU A 105 2.74 -18.26 -7.28
N PRO A 106 3.62 -17.33 -6.85
CA PRO A 106 3.36 -16.26 -5.87
C PRO A 106 2.46 -15.13 -6.42
N GLY A 107 2.22 -15.08 -7.73
CA GLY A 107 1.46 -14.03 -8.39
C GLY A 107 2.26 -12.72 -8.53
N VAL A 108 1.66 -11.76 -9.24
CA VAL A 108 2.24 -10.45 -9.56
C VAL A 108 1.43 -9.36 -8.87
N TYR A 109 2.13 -8.54 -8.08
CA TYR A 109 1.52 -7.36 -7.44
C TYR A 109 0.95 -6.38 -8.49
N GLY A 110 -0.23 -5.85 -8.23
CA GLY A 110 -0.97 -4.96 -9.14
C GLY A 110 -1.70 -5.70 -10.26
N THR A 111 -1.55 -7.03 -10.37
CA THR A 111 -2.29 -7.87 -11.32
C THR A 111 -3.10 -8.94 -10.61
N ASP A 112 -2.43 -9.84 -9.88
CA ASP A 112 -3.08 -10.94 -9.18
C ASP A 112 -3.56 -10.53 -7.77
N PHE A 113 -2.89 -9.54 -7.17
CA PHE A 113 -3.20 -9.05 -5.83
C PHE A 113 -2.75 -7.60 -5.61
N ILE A 114 -3.33 -6.94 -4.61
CA ILE A 114 -2.97 -5.59 -4.18
C ILE A 114 -2.90 -5.54 -2.65
N PHE A 115 -2.17 -4.58 -2.07
CA PHE A 115 -2.20 -4.36 -0.62
C PHE A 115 -3.22 -3.29 -0.25
N ALA A 116 -3.71 -3.32 0.99
CA ALA A 116 -4.64 -2.33 1.52
C ALA A 116 -4.09 -0.89 1.34
N SER A 117 -4.96 0.02 0.89
CA SER A 117 -4.58 1.41 0.64
C SER A 117 -4.63 2.22 1.93
N THR A 118 -3.54 2.92 2.25
CA THR A 118 -3.48 3.81 3.43
C THR A 118 -4.45 4.97 3.34
N ASP A 119 -4.82 5.40 2.14
CA ASP A 119 -5.79 6.49 1.95
C ASP A 119 -7.21 6.02 2.29
N VAL A 120 -7.59 4.83 1.83
CA VAL A 120 -8.88 4.20 2.17
C VAL A 120 -8.96 3.93 3.67
N LEU A 121 -7.91 3.35 4.26
CA LEU A 121 -7.76 3.18 5.69
C LEU A 121 -7.92 4.51 6.44
N GLY A 122 -7.29 5.58 5.94
CA GLY A 122 -7.39 6.92 6.52
C GLY A 122 -8.82 7.46 6.53
N SER A 123 -9.53 7.34 5.41
CA SER A 123 -10.94 7.74 5.30
C SER A 123 -11.82 6.98 6.28
N LEU A 124 -11.67 5.65 6.36
CA LEU A 124 -12.45 4.83 7.29
C LEU A 124 -12.13 5.14 8.76
N MET A 125 -10.87 5.38 9.09
CA MET A 125 -10.50 5.83 10.43
C MET A 125 -11.09 7.20 10.78
N ASN A 126 -11.19 8.12 9.80
CA ASN A 126 -11.86 9.41 9.97
C ASN A 126 -13.38 9.26 10.14
N GLU A 127 -13.99 8.22 9.56
CA GLU A 127 -15.38 7.82 9.78
C GLU A 127 -15.60 7.14 11.14
N GLY A 128 -14.51 6.80 11.85
CA GLY A 128 -14.52 6.27 13.20
C GLY A 128 -14.13 4.80 13.30
N TYR A 129 -13.93 4.06 12.21
CA TYR A 129 -13.51 2.66 12.28
C TYR A 129 -12.15 2.53 13.00
N ASN A 130 -12.05 1.58 13.94
CA ASN A 130 -10.89 1.46 14.84
C ASN A 130 -10.23 0.08 14.87
N ILE A 131 -10.75 -0.89 14.11
CA ILE A 131 -10.11 -2.19 13.89
C ILE A 131 -10.17 -2.53 12.40
N PHE A 132 -9.13 -3.15 11.87
CA PHE A 132 -9.05 -3.53 10.45
C PHE A 132 -8.47 -4.92 10.36
N ARG A 133 -9.16 -5.83 9.67
CA ARG A 133 -8.65 -7.17 9.39
C ARG A 133 -8.01 -7.20 8.02
N LEU A 134 -6.79 -7.70 7.94
CA LEU A 134 -5.96 -7.66 6.74
C LEU A 134 -5.72 -9.10 6.25
N PRO A 135 -6.51 -9.61 5.30
CA PRO A 135 -6.29 -10.93 4.71
C PRO A 135 -4.99 -10.99 3.90
N PHE A 136 -4.28 -12.12 3.95
CA PHE A 136 -3.17 -12.45 3.03
C PHE A 136 -3.05 -13.96 2.80
N LEU A 137 -2.35 -14.39 1.74
CA LEU A 137 -2.02 -15.81 1.55
C LEU A 137 -0.70 -16.21 2.22
N MET A 138 -0.74 -17.28 3.01
CA MET A 138 0.45 -17.90 3.62
C MET A 138 1.51 -18.25 2.57
N GLU A 139 1.12 -18.67 1.38
CA GLU A 139 2.00 -19.04 0.27
C GLU A 139 2.79 -17.84 -0.28
N ARG A 140 2.26 -16.62 -0.19
CA ARG A 140 3.01 -15.42 -0.57
C ARG A 140 3.90 -14.93 0.56
N MET A 141 3.45 -15.08 1.79
CA MET A 141 4.23 -14.71 2.98
C MET A 141 5.40 -15.67 3.20
N ALA A 142 5.17 -16.98 3.14
CA ALA A 142 6.15 -18.04 3.34
C ALA A 142 6.19 -18.94 2.08
N PRO A 143 6.87 -18.53 1.00
CA PRO A 143 6.79 -19.20 -0.31
C PRO A 143 7.43 -20.59 -0.38
N ASN A 144 8.26 -20.92 0.60
CA ASN A 144 9.02 -22.18 0.62
C ASN A 144 8.45 -23.21 1.61
N GLY A 145 7.16 -23.11 1.94
CA GLY A 145 6.45 -23.99 2.87
C GLY A 145 5.95 -23.26 4.13
N VAL A 146 5.02 -23.90 4.85
CA VAL A 146 4.38 -23.35 6.06
C VAL A 146 5.40 -22.89 7.11
N GLY A 147 6.40 -23.73 7.42
CA GLY A 147 7.49 -23.37 8.35
C GLY A 147 8.65 -22.60 7.72
N GLY A 148 8.52 -22.20 6.45
CA GLY A 148 9.58 -21.54 5.70
C GLY A 148 9.85 -20.10 6.13
N ALA A 149 11.00 -19.57 5.70
CA ALA A 149 11.32 -18.16 5.88
C ALA A 149 10.32 -17.28 5.13
N PHE A 150 10.00 -16.13 5.72
CA PHE A 150 9.09 -15.18 5.10
C PHE A 150 9.75 -14.43 3.94
N SER A 151 8.98 -14.16 2.89
CA SER A 151 9.33 -13.24 1.82
C SER A 151 9.45 -11.83 2.40
N ALA A 152 10.68 -11.33 2.49
CA ALA A 152 10.97 -10.01 3.04
C ALA A 152 10.21 -8.89 2.30
N ALA A 153 10.11 -8.98 0.97
CA ALA A 153 9.40 -7.99 0.16
C ALA A 153 7.89 -8.02 0.41
N TYR A 154 7.29 -9.21 0.49
CA TYR A 154 5.85 -9.34 0.75
C TYR A 154 5.50 -8.86 2.16
N LEU A 155 6.28 -9.28 3.16
CA LEU A 155 6.13 -8.84 4.55
C LEU A 155 6.28 -7.32 4.67
N ALA A 156 7.27 -6.72 4.02
CA ALA A 156 7.49 -5.27 4.06
C ALA A 156 6.30 -4.50 3.50
N ASN A 157 5.77 -4.90 2.33
CA ASN A 157 4.63 -4.23 1.72
C ASN A 157 3.35 -4.42 2.54
N TYR A 158 3.09 -5.63 3.04
CA TYR A 158 1.95 -5.91 3.90
C TYR A 158 2.00 -5.10 5.21
N THR A 159 3.21 -4.92 5.77
CA THR A 159 3.44 -4.16 7.00
C THR A 159 3.15 -2.66 6.87
N VAL A 160 3.09 -2.10 5.64
CA VAL A 160 2.74 -0.69 5.44
C VAL A 160 1.34 -0.39 6.00
N ALA A 161 0.34 -1.21 5.67
CA ALA A 161 -1.02 -1.05 6.17
C ALA A 161 -1.10 -1.27 7.68
N VAL A 162 -0.47 -2.34 8.19
CA VAL A 162 -0.39 -2.65 9.64
C VAL A 162 0.15 -1.46 10.42
N ASN A 163 1.29 -0.91 10.00
CA ASN A 163 1.92 0.23 10.65
C ASN A 163 1.06 1.49 10.55
N TYR A 164 0.45 1.75 9.40
CA TYR A 164 -0.43 2.90 9.23
C TYR A 164 -1.62 2.88 10.20
N ILE A 165 -2.30 1.74 10.31
CA ILE A 165 -3.43 1.53 11.23
C ILE A 165 -2.99 1.76 12.67
N THR A 166 -1.95 1.04 13.10
CA THR A 166 -1.50 1.02 14.50
C THR A 166 -0.88 2.34 14.96
N GLN A 167 -0.13 3.04 14.11
CA GLN A 167 0.41 4.36 14.41
C GLN A 167 -0.67 5.44 14.55
N LYS A 168 -1.84 5.24 13.92
CA LYS A 168 -3.02 6.10 14.08
C LYS A 168 -3.94 5.65 15.21
N GLY A 169 -3.51 4.68 16.03
CA GLY A 169 -4.23 4.21 17.20
C GLY A 169 -5.31 3.16 16.91
N GLY A 170 -5.43 2.68 15.67
CA GLY A 170 -6.29 1.55 15.33
C GLY A 170 -5.67 0.21 15.68
N TYR A 171 -6.45 -0.86 15.56
CA TYR A 171 -6.03 -2.25 15.72
C TYR A 171 -5.96 -2.97 14.38
N ALA A 172 -4.91 -3.76 14.14
CA ALA A 172 -4.73 -4.50 12.90
C ALA A 172 -4.77 -6.01 13.16
N ILE A 173 -5.77 -6.71 12.63
CA ILE A 173 -5.83 -8.17 12.68
C ILE A 173 -5.04 -8.72 11.48
N ILE A 174 -4.01 -9.49 11.78
CA ILE A 174 -3.16 -10.16 10.79
C ILE A 174 -3.78 -11.50 10.44
N ASP A 175 -4.28 -11.65 9.21
CA ASP A 175 -5.14 -12.77 8.85
C ASP A 175 -4.54 -13.65 7.73
N PRO A 176 -3.93 -14.80 8.08
CA PRO A 176 -3.57 -15.83 7.11
C PRO A 176 -4.85 -16.46 6.53
N HIS A 177 -5.30 -15.96 5.39
CA HIS A 177 -6.61 -16.21 4.79
C HIS A 177 -6.64 -17.53 3.99
N ASN A 178 -6.37 -18.62 4.70
CA ASN A 178 -5.91 -19.87 4.09
C ASN A 178 -6.85 -21.06 4.29
N PHE A 179 -8.00 -20.89 4.95
CA PHE A 179 -9.00 -21.96 5.17
C PHE A 179 -8.39 -23.26 5.77
N GLY A 180 -7.36 -23.12 6.61
CA GLY A 180 -6.60 -24.24 7.19
C GLY A 180 -5.76 -25.03 6.18
N ARG A 181 -5.43 -24.44 5.03
CA ARG A 181 -4.73 -25.09 3.92
C ARG A 181 -3.51 -24.29 3.44
N TYR A 182 -2.54 -25.01 2.91
CA TYR A 182 -1.37 -24.45 2.25
C TYR A 182 -1.12 -25.22 0.95
N ASN A 183 -0.98 -24.51 -0.18
CA ASN A 183 -0.93 -25.12 -1.53
C ASN A 183 -2.11 -26.09 -1.78
N GLY A 184 -3.30 -25.75 -1.29
CA GLY A 184 -4.52 -26.54 -1.41
C GLY A 184 -4.63 -27.75 -0.47
N ALA A 185 -3.54 -28.17 0.17
CA ALA A 185 -3.54 -29.29 1.13
C ALA A 185 -3.88 -28.82 2.54
N ILE A 186 -4.60 -29.63 3.32
CA ILE A 186 -4.86 -29.36 4.75
C ILE A 186 -3.52 -29.33 5.48
N ILE A 187 -3.31 -28.31 6.32
CA ILE A 187 -2.12 -28.21 7.16
C ILE A 187 -2.24 -29.23 8.29
N THR A 188 -1.45 -30.29 8.23
CA THR A 188 -1.39 -31.34 9.27
C THR A 188 -0.12 -31.30 10.11
N ASP A 189 0.94 -30.66 9.62
CA ASP A 189 2.18 -30.47 10.36
C ASP A 189 2.05 -29.30 11.34
N THR A 190 1.76 -29.62 12.59
CA THR A 190 1.60 -28.65 13.67
C THR A 190 2.93 -27.97 14.06
N THR A 191 4.07 -28.60 13.79
CA THR A 191 5.39 -28.01 14.09
C THR A 191 5.70 -26.90 13.07
N ALA A 192 5.48 -27.18 11.79
CA ALA A 192 5.60 -26.17 10.73
C ALA A 192 4.60 -25.02 10.95
N PHE A 193 3.35 -25.34 11.32
CA PHE A 193 2.33 -24.34 11.63
C PHE A 193 2.69 -23.47 12.85
N GLY A 194 3.23 -24.07 13.91
CA GLY A 194 3.75 -23.33 15.06
C GLY A 194 4.93 -22.42 14.69
N THR A 195 5.80 -22.88 13.78
CA THR A 195 6.91 -22.07 13.25
C THR A 195 6.40 -20.87 12.46
N PHE A 196 5.39 -21.05 11.61
CA PHE A 196 4.74 -19.96 10.87
C PHE A 196 4.27 -18.85 11.81
N PHE A 197 3.49 -19.21 12.84
CA PHE A 197 2.98 -18.23 13.81
C PHE A 197 4.07 -17.62 14.68
N THR A 198 5.14 -18.36 14.99
CA THR A 198 6.30 -17.81 15.69
C THR A 198 7.00 -16.73 14.86
N ASN A 199 7.19 -16.98 13.56
CA ASN A 199 7.77 -16.01 12.64
C ASN A 199 6.87 -14.77 12.50
N LEU A 200 5.56 -14.97 12.35
CA LEU A 200 4.58 -13.89 12.23
C LEU A 200 4.51 -13.03 13.50
N ALA A 201 4.40 -13.65 14.68
CA ALA A 201 4.39 -12.95 15.95
C ALA A 201 5.72 -12.20 16.18
N THR A 202 6.86 -12.78 15.79
CA THR A 202 8.16 -12.12 15.92
C THR A 202 8.25 -10.84 15.10
N ALA A 203 7.65 -10.81 13.90
CA ALA A 203 7.63 -9.62 13.05
C ALA A 203 6.90 -8.42 13.69
N TYR A 204 5.89 -8.69 14.53
CA TYR A 204 5.03 -7.65 15.12
C TYR A 204 5.08 -7.58 16.66
N LYS A 205 5.96 -8.33 17.32
CA LYS A 205 5.99 -8.51 18.79
C LYS A 205 6.04 -7.22 19.62
N SER A 206 6.53 -6.12 19.07
CA SER A 206 6.61 -4.83 19.75
C SER A 206 5.42 -3.91 19.48
N ASN A 207 4.47 -4.34 18.65
CA ASN A 207 3.27 -3.57 18.31
C ASN A 207 2.08 -4.09 19.11
N ALA A 208 1.68 -3.36 20.16
CA ALA A 208 0.60 -3.77 21.06
C ALA A 208 -0.81 -3.68 20.43
N ASN A 209 -0.92 -3.09 19.24
CA ASN A 209 -2.17 -2.95 18.50
C ASN A 209 -2.31 -3.97 17.36
N VAL A 210 -1.42 -4.97 17.33
CA VAL A 210 -1.49 -6.17 16.49
C VAL A 210 -1.94 -7.36 17.33
#